data_AF-A0AB39D7L0-F1
#
_entry.id   AF-A0AB39D7L0-F1
#
_cell.length_a   1.000
_cell.length_b   1.000
_cell.length_c   1.000
_cell.angle_alpha   90.00
_cell.angle_beta   90.00
_cell.angle_gamma   90.00
#
_symmetry.space_group_name_H-M   'P 1'
#
loop_
_entity.id
_entity.type
_entity.pdbx_description
1 polymer ?
#
loop_
_entity_poly.entity_id
_entity_poly.type
_entity_poly.pdbx_seq_one_letter_code
_entity_poly.pdbx_strand_id
1 'polypeptide(L)'
;MRVVLSMLLGLTLAGCGNVDGVFTLYRNSPADAHMRIHVATFDSTQSPGYNEANCGIARDLFQSQPGVLAGYWCEKGRFHE
;
A
#
# COMPACT_ATOMS: atom_id res chain seq x y z
N MET A 1 -21.16 -29.99 -42.87
CA MET A 1 -19.79 -29.87 -42.33
C MET A 1 -19.74 -28.57 -41.53
N ARG A 2 -19.51 -28.67 -40.22
CA ARG A 2 -19.62 -27.58 -39.23
C ARG A 2 -18.45 -26.62 -39.40
N VAL A 3 -18.70 -25.36 -39.77
CA VAL A 3 -17.71 -24.28 -39.62
C VAL A 3 -18.05 -23.56 -38.32
N VAL A 4 -17.53 -24.07 -37.21
CA VAL A 4 -17.51 -23.36 -35.92
C VAL A 4 -16.26 -22.47 -35.99
N LEU A 5 -16.43 -21.20 -36.38
CA LEU A 5 -15.32 -20.24 -36.40
C LEU A 5 -15.46 -19.28 -35.21
N SER A 6 -14.92 -19.76 -34.10
CA SER A 6 -14.22 -19.03 -33.04
C SER A 6 -14.63 -17.58 -32.76
N MET A 7 -15.48 -17.43 -31.75
CA MET A 7 -15.67 -16.20 -30.99
C MET A 7 -14.39 -15.89 -30.21
N LEU A 8 -13.50 -15.06 -30.76
CA LEU A 8 -12.35 -14.51 -30.03
C LEU A 8 -12.87 -13.49 -29.01
N LEU A 9 -13.12 -14.00 -27.80
CA LEU A 9 -13.38 -13.22 -26.60
C LEU A 9 -12.10 -12.48 -26.22
N GLY A 10 -11.99 -11.22 -26.64
CA GLY A 10 -10.90 -10.33 -26.25
C GLY A 10 -10.99 -10.02 -24.76
N LEU A 11 -10.30 -10.82 -23.94
CA LEU A 11 -9.99 -10.43 -22.57
C LEU A 11 -9.00 -9.27 -22.62
N THR A 12 -9.53 -8.04 -22.56
CA THR A 12 -8.73 -6.88 -22.19
C THR A 12 -8.23 -7.10 -20.78
N LEU A 13 -6.96 -7.49 -20.63
CA LEU A 13 -6.27 -7.41 -19.35
C LEU A 13 -6.29 -5.94 -18.93
N ALA A 14 -7.20 -5.59 -18.03
CA ALA A 14 -7.10 -4.35 -17.28
C ALA A 14 -5.74 -4.39 -16.57
N GLY A 15 -4.80 -3.57 -17.03
CA GLY A 15 -3.53 -3.37 -16.34
C GLY A 15 -3.83 -2.76 -14.99
N CYS A 16 -3.91 -3.59 -13.94
CA CYS A 16 -3.75 -3.11 -12.58
C CYS A 16 -2.42 -2.37 -12.55
N GLY A 17 -2.44 -1.05 -12.44
CA GLY A 17 -1.22 -0.26 -12.33
C GLY A 17 -0.38 -0.87 -11.22
N ASN A 18 0.79 -1.39 -11.57
CA ASN A 18 1.67 -2.05 -10.61
C ASN A 18 2.03 -1.04 -9.53
N VAL A 19 1.31 -1.08 -8.41
CA VAL A 19 1.70 -0.52 -7.10
C VAL A 19 2.86 -1.32 -6.50
N ASP A 20 3.64 -2.01 -7.34
CA ASP A 20 4.76 -2.81 -6.92
C ASP A 20 5.81 -1.89 -6.30
N GLY A 21 5.95 -2.05 -4.99
CA GLY A 21 6.87 -1.28 -4.19
C GLY A 21 6.32 0.03 -3.64
N VAL A 22 5.03 0.38 -3.74
CA VAL A 22 4.48 1.51 -2.98
C VAL A 22 4.00 1.04 -1.61
N PHE A 23 4.36 1.75 -0.55
CA PHE A 23 3.92 1.47 0.82
C PHE A 23 3.35 2.72 1.46
N THR A 24 2.34 2.55 2.29
CA THR A 24 1.70 3.63 3.02
C THR A 24 1.80 3.38 4.51
N LEU A 25 2.23 4.39 5.25
CA LEU A 25 2.23 4.40 6.70
C LEU A 25 0.90 4.95 7.20
N TYR A 26 0.26 4.17 8.05
CA TYR A 26 -0.94 4.55 8.77
C TYR A 26 -0.67 4.61 10.27
N ARG A 27 -1.53 5.34 10.97
CA ARG A 27 -1.68 5.28 12.43
C ARG A 27 -3.13 5.19 12.82
N ASN A 28 -3.39 4.76 14.05
CA ASN A 28 -4.71 4.87 14.66
C ASN A 28 -4.84 6.13 15.53
N SER A 29 -6.06 6.35 16.02
CA SER A 29 -6.32 7.33 17.08
C SER A 29 -6.10 6.66 18.45
N PRO A 30 -5.46 7.32 19.43
CA PRO A 30 -5.42 6.82 20.80
C PRO A 30 -6.82 6.62 21.42
N ALA A 31 -7.83 7.33 20.90
CA ALA A 31 -9.22 7.20 21.34
C ALA A 31 -10.00 6.12 20.56
N ASP A 32 -9.50 5.68 19.41
CA ASP A 32 -10.14 4.66 18.56
C ASP A 32 -9.07 3.87 17.79
N ALA A 33 -8.86 2.62 18.23
CA ALA A 33 -7.87 1.74 17.66
C ALA A 33 -8.19 1.25 16.24
N HIS A 34 -9.45 1.37 15.80
CA HIS A 34 -9.90 0.96 14.46
C HIS A 34 -9.78 2.08 13.42
N MET A 35 -9.59 3.32 13.87
CA MET A 35 -9.40 4.45 12.97
C MET A 35 -8.13 4.27 12.15
N ARG A 36 -8.21 4.50 10.84
CA ARG A 36 -7.07 4.42 9.92
C ARG A 36 -6.75 5.81 9.40
N ILE A 37 -5.70 6.42 9.95
CA ILE A 37 -5.28 7.78 9.62
C ILE A 37 -4.03 7.70 8.77
N HIS A 38 -4.09 8.24 7.55
CA HIS A 38 -2.93 8.35 6.65
C HIS A 38 -1.86 9.27 7.27
N VAL A 39 -0.60 8.82 7.22
CA VAL A 39 0.55 9.63 7.68
C VAL A 39 1.45 9.98 6.49
N ALA A 40 1.85 8.98 5.71
CA ALA A 40 2.77 9.16 4.59
C ALA A 40 2.66 8.01 3.58
N THR A 41 3.00 8.28 2.33
CA THR A 41 3.18 7.26 1.28
C THR A 41 4.64 7.29 0.81
N PHE A 42 5.24 6.10 0.72
CA PHE A 42 6.60 5.83 0.28
C PHE A 42 6.53 5.25 -1.13
N ASP A 43 6.89 6.06 -2.13
CA ASP A 43 6.73 5.75 -3.55
C ASP A 43 7.95 6.16 -4.40
N SER A 44 9.14 6.06 -3.80
CA SER A 44 10.41 6.30 -4.50
C SER A 44 10.64 5.30 -5.64
N THR A 45 11.35 5.74 -6.69
CA THR A 45 11.73 4.91 -7.85
C THR A 45 12.93 3.99 -7.59
N GLN A 46 13.28 3.77 -6.32
CA GLN A 46 14.44 2.98 -5.90
C GLN A 46 14.16 1.47 -5.93
N SER A 47 15.14 0.67 -5.50
CA SER A 47 15.13 -0.78 -5.58
C SER A 47 13.88 -1.44 -4.95
N PRO A 48 13.55 -2.68 -5.37
CA PRO A 48 12.53 -3.49 -4.69
C PRO A 48 12.79 -3.52 -3.18
N GLY A 49 11.75 -3.27 -2.38
CA GLY A 49 11.83 -3.23 -0.91
C GLY A 49 12.31 -1.91 -0.31
N TYR A 50 12.79 -0.93 -1.08
CA TYR A 50 13.25 0.36 -0.54
C TYR A 50 12.13 1.08 0.23
N ASN A 51 10.96 1.18 -0.38
CA ASN A 51 9.82 1.86 0.24
C ASN A 51 9.23 1.08 1.42
N GLU A 52 9.24 -0.26 1.38
CA GLU A 52 8.85 -1.10 2.51
C GLU A 52 9.79 -0.87 3.71
N ALA A 53 11.10 -0.92 3.48
CA ALA A 53 12.11 -0.70 4.49
C ALA A 53 12.01 0.71 5.10
N ASN A 54 11.88 1.75 4.27
CA ASN A 54 11.74 3.12 4.75
C ASN A 54 10.42 3.33 5.51
N CYS A 55 9.32 2.72 5.05
CA CYS A 55 8.08 2.74 5.82
C CYS A 55 8.27 2.09 7.19
N GLY A 56 8.91 0.92 7.26
CA GLY A 56 9.21 0.23 8.51
C GLY A 56 10.07 1.06 9.47
N ILE A 57 11.13 1.69 8.97
CA ILE A 57 11.97 2.61 9.75
C ILE A 57 11.13 3.77 10.30
N ALA A 58 10.32 4.42 9.47
CA ALA A 58 9.46 5.51 9.91
C ALA A 58 8.44 5.06 10.96
N ARG A 59 7.79 3.90 10.76
CA ARG A 59 6.89 3.28 11.74
C ARG A 59 7.58 3.14 13.11
N ASP A 60 8.78 2.57 13.14
CA ASP A 60 9.50 2.30 14.39
C ASP A 60 9.96 3.61 15.06
N LEU A 61 10.38 4.60 14.27
CA LEU A 61 10.73 5.93 14.77
C LEU A 61 9.53 6.62 15.42
N PHE A 62 8.35 6.61 14.80
CA PHE A 62 7.15 7.19 15.40
C PHE A 62 6.68 6.42 16.63
N GLN A 63 6.67 5.09 16.56
CA GLN A 63 6.23 4.23 17.65
C GLN A 63 7.11 4.36 18.91
N SER A 64 8.39 4.67 18.75
CA SER A 64 9.36 4.79 19.85
C SER A 64 9.39 6.16 20.54
N GLN A 65 8.64 7.15 20.07
CA GLN A 65 8.63 8.48 20.71
C GLN A 65 7.97 8.43 22.10
N PRO A 66 8.53 9.14 23.11
CA PRO A 66 7.94 9.18 24.45
C PRO A 66 6.49 9.68 24.44
N GLY A 67 5.60 8.92 25.09
CA GLY A 67 4.18 9.29 25.22
C GLY A 67 3.30 8.97 24.01
N VAL A 68 3.83 8.31 22.97
CA VAL A 68 3.03 7.86 21.83
C VAL A 68 2.21 6.62 22.21
N LEU A 69 0.88 6.79 22.18
CA LEU A 69 -0.10 5.72 22.42
C LEU A 69 -0.75 5.20 21.13
N ALA A 70 -0.54 5.89 20.01
CA ALA A 70 -1.03 5.44 18.71
C ALA A 70 -0.21 4.24 18.23
N GLY A 71 -0.89 3.28 17.61
CA GLY A 71 -0.27 2.21 16.84
C GLY A 71 0.03 2.67 15.42
N TYR A 72 1.19 2.28 14.90
CA TYR A 72 1.64 2.58 13.54
C TYR A 72 1.85 1.28 12.76
N TRP A 73 1.48 1.27 11.48
CA TRP A 73 1.73 0.12 10.60
C TRP A 73 1.91 0.54 9.14
N CYS A 74 2.63 -0.29 8.40
CA CYS A 74 2.85 -0.15 6.97
C CYS A 74 1.93 -1.08 6.21
N GLU A 75 1.36 -0.58 5.12
CA GLU A 75 0.50 -1.35 4.22
C GLU A 75 0.99 -1.19 2.79
N LYS A 76 1.05 -2.29 2.02
CA LYS A 76 1.37 -2.22 0.58
C LYS A 76 0.22 -1.52 -0.14
N GLY A 77 0.54 -0.49 -0.92
CA GLY A 77 -0.43 0.28 -1.70
C GLY A 77 -0.28 1.78 -1.53
N ARG A 78 -0.83 2.52 -2.50
CA ARG A 78 -0.92 3.98 -2.48
C ARG A 78 -2.18 4.41 -1.72
N PHE A 79 -2.11 5.51 -0.99
CA PHE A 79 -3.26 6.12 -0.36
C PHE A 79 -4.18 6.80 -1.40
N HIS A 80 -5.49 6.75 -1.14
CA HIS A 80 -6.53 7.43 -1.90
C HIS A 80 -7.52 8.06 -0.90
N GLU A 81 -7.97 9.28 -1.18
CA GLU A 81 -8.96 10.03 -0.38
C GLU A 81 -10.40 9.65 -0.75
#